data_AF-A0A950KLI4-F1
#
_entry.id   AF-A0A950KLI4-F1
#
_cell.length_a   1.000
_cell.length_b   1.000
_cell.length_c   1.000
_cell.angle_alpha   90.00
_cell.angle_beta   90.00
_cell.angle_gamma   90.00
#
_symmetry.space_group_name_H-M   'P 1'
#
loop_
_entity.id
_entity.type
_entity.pdbx_description
1 polymer ?
#
loop_
_entity_poly.entity_id
_entity_poly.type
_entity_poly.pdbx_seq_one_letter_code
_entity_poly.pdbx_strand_id
1 'polypeptide(L)'
;MSSSFQEGRASYVFTSESVAEGHPDKVCDQISDAIVDAFLTENPHARAAVETLATTNHILVAGETRGVEDFTFERIEQVVRDKVREIGYEQEG
;
A
#
# COMPACT_ATOMS: atom_id res chain seq x y z
N MET A 1 3.76 23.41 -55.38
CA MET A 1 4.89 23.64 -54.45
C MET A 1 4.44 23.12 -53.09
N SER A 2 4.94 21.95 -52.72
CA SER A 2 4.62 21.28 -51.45
C SER A 2 5.48 21.91 -50.35
N SER A 3 4.86 22.56 -49.36
CA SER A 3 5.55 22.93 -48.12
C SER A 3 4.99 22.07 -46.98
N SER A 4 5.52 20.85 -46.90
CA SER A 4 5.43 19.98 -45.74
C SER A 4 6.36 20.51 -44.66
N PHE A 5 5.82 21.22 -43.67
CA PHE A 5 6.51 21.44 -42.39
C PHE A 5 6.27 20.22 -41.50
N GLN A 6 7.24 19.30 -41.49
CA GLN A 6 7.35 18.27 -40.45
C GLN A 6 8.28 18.83 -39.37
N GLU A 7 7.68 19.42 -38.32
CA GLU A 7 8.40 19.82 -37.11
C GLU A 7 8.80 18.53 -36.37
N GLY A 8 10.10 18.24 -36.38
CA GLY A 8 10.66 17.07 -35.70
C GLY A 8 10.44 17.18 -34.19
N ARG A 9 9.57 16.34 -33.62
CA ARG A 9 9.48 16.16 -32.16
C ARG A 9 10.86 15.70 -31.67
N ALA A 10 11.47 16.46 -30.77
CA ALA A 10 12.69 16.01 -30.08
C ALA A 10 12.42 14.65 -29.44
N SER A 11 13.24 13.63 -29.75
CA SER A 11 13.13 12.33 -29.09
C SER A 11 13.78 12.41 -27.72
N TYR A 12 13.03 12.10 -26.67
CA TYR A 12 13.52 11.97 -25.31
C TYR A 12 13.47 10.50 -24.89
N VAL A 13 14.47 10.06 -24.13
CA VAL A 13 14.47 8.74 -23.49
C VAL A 13 13.75 8.87 -22.15
N PHE A 14 12.69 8.09 -21.98
CA PHE A 14 11.92 7.99 -20.75
C PHE A 14 11.91 6.53 -20.29
N THR A 15 12.11 6.32 -19.00
CA THR A 15 12.07 4.99 -18.38
C THR A 15 11.14 5.06 -17.16
N SER A 16 10.33 4.02 -16.98
CA SER A 16 9.50 3.82 -15.79
C SER A 16 9.73 2.42 -15.25
N GLU A 17 9.56 2.25 -13.95
CA GLU A 17 9.56 0.95 -13.30
C GLU A 17 8.21 0.66 -12.63
N SER A 18 7.99 -0.61 -12.32
CA SER A 18 6.89 -1.11 -11.53
C SER A 18 7.39 -2.34 -10.80
N VAL A 19 6.82 -2.61 -9.63
CA VAL A 19 7.15 -3.77 -8.82
C VAL A 19 5.89 -4.58 -8.57
N ALA A 20 6.04 -5.89 -8.40
CA ALA A 20 4.92 -6.78 -8.10
C ALA A 20 4.34 -6.50 -6.71
N GLU A 21 3.12 -6.98 -6.46
CA GLU A 21 2.41 -6.84 -5.17
C GLU A 21 3.19 -7.44 -3.99
N GLY A 22 3.98 -8.49 -4.25
CA GLY A 22 4.88 -9.09 -3.26
C GLY A 22 6.20 -8.33 -3.04
N HIS A 23 6.43 -7.19 -3.68
CA HIS A 23 7.60 -6.37 -3.34
C HIS A 23 7.44 -5.85 -1.90
N PRO A 24 8.46 -5.93 -1.02
CA PRO A 24 8.32 -5.54 0.39
C PRO A 24 7.70 -4.16 0.60
N ASP A 25 8.11 -3.18 -0.20
CA ASP A 25 7.51 -1.83 -0.14
C ASP A 25 6.01 -1.85 -0.48
N LYS A 26 5.59 -2.63 -1.48
CA LYS A 26 4.17 -2.79 -1.83
C LYS A 26 3.39 -3.62 -0.83
N VAL A 27 4.04 -4.54 -0.11
CA VAL A 27 3.42 -5.24 1.02
C VAL A 27 3.10 -4.25 2.13
N CYS A 28 4.04 -3.36 2.48
CA CYS A 28 3.82 -2.30 3.46
C CYS A 28 2.68 -1.36 3.04
N ASP A 29 2.69 -0.88 1.80
CA ASP A 29 1.63 -0.02 1.25
C ASP A 29 0.25 -0.68 1.42
N GLN A 30 0.12 -1.94 0.99
CA GLN A 30 -1.15 -2.67 1.02
C GLN A 30 -1.65 -2.96 2.44
N ILE A 31 -0.74 -3.19 3.40
CA ILE A 31 -1.12 -3.39 4.81
C ILE A 31 -1.62 -2.08 5.40
N SER A 32 -0.91 -0.97 5.16
CA SER A 32 -1.34 0.35 5.61
C SER A 32 -2.73 0.70 5.05
N ASP A 33 -2.95 0.49 3.76
CA ASP A 33 -4.24 0.73 3.11
C ASP A 33 -5.35 -0.18 3.67
N ALA A 34 -5.07 -1.46 3.91
CA ALA A 34 -6.04 -2.39 4.48
C ALA A 34 -6.53 -1.96 5.88
N ILE A 35 -5.65 -1.38 6.69
CA ILE A 35 -6.03 -0.82 7.99
C ILE A 35 -6.85 0.45 7.80
N VAL A 36 -6.47 1.34 6.89
CA VAL A 36 -7.25 2.54 6.56
C VAL A 36 -8.66 2.16 6.09
N ASP A 37 -8.79 1.17 5.21
CA ASP A 37 -10.06 0.64 4.73
C ASP A 37 -10.93 0.08 5.86
N ALA A 38 -10.33 -0.65 6.80
CA ALA A 38 -11.04 -1.17 7.97
C ALA A 38 -11.60 -0.03 8.84
N PHE A 39 -10.81 1.02 9.06
CA PHE A 39 -11.25 2.20 9.82
C PHE A 39 -12.37 2.97 9.09
N LEU A 40 -12.22 3.20 7.79
CA LEU A 40 -13.20 3.92 6.97
C LEU A 40 -14.51 3.14 6.79
N THR A 41 -14.44 1.81 6.80
CA THR A 41 -15.62 0.94 6.76
C THR A 41 -16.47 1.11 8.02
N GLU A 42 -15.86 1.26 9.20
CA GLU A 42 -16.58 1.50 10.45
C GLU A 42 -17.02 2.95 10.61
N ASN A 43 -16.18 3.89 10.22
CA ASN A 43 -16.48 5.31 10.29
C ASN A 43 -15.90 6.05 9.06
N PRO A 44 -16.76 6.53 8.14
CA PRO A 44 -16.33 7.31 6.98
C PRO A 44 -15.60 8.62 7.30
N HIS A 45 -15.67 9.09 8.55
CA HIS A 45 -14.97 10.27 9.05
C HIS A 45 -13.74 9.93 9.92
N ALA A 46 -13.36 8.65 10.00
CA ALA A 46 -12.14 8.23 10.67
C ALA A 46 -10.91 8.91 10.06
N ARG A 47 -9.91 9.13 10.91
CA ARG A 47 -8.58 9.57 10.49
C ARG A 47 -7.60 8.48 10.87
N ALA A 48 -6.82 8.02 9.90
CA ALA A 48 -5.82 7.00 10.09
C ALA A 48 -4.57 7.43 9.32
N ALA A 49 -3.48 7.65 10.05
CA ALA A 49 -2.14 7.79 9.50
C ALA A 49 -1.41 6.51 9.91
N VAL A 50 -1.32 5.54 9.00
CA VAL A 50 -0.82 4.19 9.27
C VAL A 50 0.42 3.93 8.44
N GLU A 51 1.51 3.62 9.12
CA GLU A 51 2.81 3.31 8.53
C GLU A 51 3.16 1.84 8.82
N THR A 52 3.66 1.15 7.80
CA THR A 52 4.05 -0.26 7.93
C THR A 52 5.53 -0.41 7.58
N LEU A 53 6.27 -1.09 8.44
CA LEU A 53 7.65 -1.51 8.20
C LEU A 53 7.71 -3.03 8.24
N ALA A 54 8.33 -3.64 7.23
CA ALA A 54 8.51 -5.08 7.14
C ALA A 54 9.99 -5.45 7.11
N THR A 55 10.35 -6.50 7.84
CA THR A 55 11.64 -7.17 7.76
C THR A 55 11.44 -8.67 8.00
N THR A 56 12.52 -9.45 8.01
CA THR A 56 12.45 -10.90 8.20
C THR A 56 11.60 -11.27 9.41
N ASN A 57 10.51 -11.99 9.17
CA ASN A 57 9.56 -12.50 10.17
C ASN A 57 8.96 -11.45 11.10
N HIS A 58 8.94 -10.18 10.66
CA HIS A 58 8.47 -9.11 11.51
C HIS A 58 7.82 -7.99 10.71
N ILE A 59 6.62 -7.60 11.12
CA ILE A 59 5.88 -6.45 10.63
C ILE A 59 5.62 -5.54 11.81
N LEU A 60 6.04 -4.29 11.69
CA LEU A 60 5.72 -3.22 12.63
C LEU A 60 4.68 -2.30 11.97
N VAL A 61 3.53 -2.16 12.63
CA VAL A 61 2.54 -1.15 12.29
C VAL A 61 2.67 0.01 13.28
N ALA A 62 2.77 1.22 12.77
CA ALA A 62 2.91 2.45 13.56
C ALA A 62 1.97 3.53 13.05
N GLY A 63 1.81 4.59 13.85
CA GLY A 63 1.08 5.79 13.45
C GLY A 63 -0.04 6.18 14.42
N GLU A 64 -1.02 6.92 13.92
CA GLU A 64 -2.07 7.55 14.73
C GLU A 64 -3.44 7.34 14.10
N THR A 65 -4.43 7.02 14.94
CA THR A 65 -5.82 6.82 14.50
C THR A 65 -6.80 7.57 15.38
N ARG A 66 -7.94 7.95 14.80
CA ARG A 66 -9.06 8.62 15.49
C ARG A 66 -10.38 8.29 14.81
N GLY A 67 -11.43 8.15 15.61
CA GLY A 67 -12.82 8.01 15.12
C GLY A 67 -13.36 6.59 15.16
N VAL A 68 -12.58 5.62 15.63
CA VAL A 68 -13.03 4.26 15.93
C VAL A 68 -12.54 3.93 17.33
N GLU A 69 -13.45 3.66 18.27
CA GLU A 69 -13.09 3.48 19.70
C GLU A 69 -12.75 2.03 20.06
N ASP A 70 -13.33 1.05 19.37
CA ASP A 70 -13.20 -0.38 19.68
C ASP A 70 -12.30 -1.14 18.69
N PHE A 71 -11.32 -0.45 18.09
CA PHE A 71 -10.36 -1.09 17.19
C PHE A 71 -9.15 -1.64 17.98
N THR A 72 -9.27 -2.89 18.42
CA THR A 72 -8.26 -3.53 19.28
C THR A 72 -7.01 -3.96 18.49
N PHE A 73 -5.93 -4.24 19.23
CA PHE A 73 -4.70 -4.79 18.64
C PHE A 73 -4.95 -6.08 17.86
N GLU A 74 -5.79 -6.98 18.39
CA GLU A 74 -6.10 -8.26 17.76
C GLU A 74 -6.83 -8.07 16.42
N ARG A 75 -7.66 -7.03 16.28
CA ARG A 75 -8.31 -6.69 15.00
C ARG A 75 -7.30 -6.18 13.98
N ILE A 76 -6.37 -5.31 14.40
CA ILE A 76 -5.27 -4.85 13.53
C ILE A 76 -4.44 -6.04 13.08
N GLU A 77 -4.03 -6.90 14.02
CA GLU A 77 -3.24 -8.09 13.74
C GLU A 77 -3.95 -9.01 12.74
N GLN A 78 -5.25 -9.22 12.92
CA GLN A 78 -6.04 -10.05 12.00
C GLN A 78 -6.07 -9.45 10.59
N VAL A 79 -6.33 -8.14 10.44
CA VAL A 79 -6.32 -7.45 9.13
C VAL A 79 -4.95 -7.59 8.46
N VAL A 80 -3.87 -7.37 9.20
CA VAL A 80 -2.50 -7.51 8.69
C VAL A 80 -2.26 -8.95 8.20
N ARG A 81 -2.58 -9.95 9.02
CA ARG A 81 -2.37 -11.36 8.68
C ARG A 81 -3.22 -11.81 7.50
N ASP A 82 -4.45 -11.32 7.39
CA ASP A 82 -5.34 -11.59 6.26
C ASP A 82 -4.77 -11.00 4.98
N LYS A 83 -4.29 -9.75 5.02
CA LYS A 83 -3.66 -9.11 3.85
C LYS A 83 -2.37 -9.80 3.43
N VAL A 84 -1.51 -10.20 4.38
CA VAL A 84 -0.28 -10.96 4.10
C VAL A 84 -0.58 -12.30 3.42
N ARG A 85 -1.63 -13.01 3.87
CA ARG A 85 -2.10 -14.25 3.23
C ARG A 85 -2.66 -14.00 1.82
N GLU A 86 -3.45 -12.95 1.64
CA GLU A 86 -3.98 -12.56 0.32
C GLU A 86 -2.87 -12.25 -0.71
N ILE A 87 -1.77 -11.62 -0.28
CA ILE A 87 -0.59 -11.36 -1.14
C ILE A 87 0.15 -12.66 -1.51
N GLY A 88 -0.02 -13.74 -0.74
CA GLY A 88 0.58 -15.06 -1.01
C GLY A 88 1.74 -15.45 -0.10
N TYR A 89 1.96 -14.74 1.01
CA TYR A 89 2.94 -15.11 2.03
C TYR A 89 2.32 -16.11 3.03
N GLU A 90 2.18 -17.36 2.61
CA GLU A 90 1.59 -18.46 3.42
C GLU A 90 2.64 -19.38 4.08
N GLN A 91 3.91 -19.01 4.01
CA GLN A 91 5.04 -19.82 4.50
C GLN A 91 5.18 -19.71 6.03
N GLU A 92 5.66 -20.77 6.68
CA GLU A 92 6.20 -20.63 8.04
C GLU A 92 7.47 -19.79 7.98
N GLY A 93 7.49 -18.69 8.75
CA GLY A 93 8.62 -17.77 8.85
C GLY A 93 9.78 -18.33 9.66
#